data_AF-A0A087RZ78-F1
#
_entry.id   AF-A0A087RZ78-F1
#
_cell.length_a   1.000
_cell.length_b   1.000
_cell.length_c   1.000
_cell.angle_alpha   90.00
_cell.angle_beta   90.00
_cell.angle_gamma   90.00
#
_symmetry.space_group_name_H-M   'P 1'
#
loop_
_entity.id
_entity.type
_entity.pdbx_description
1 polymer ?
#
loop_
_entity_poly.entity_id
_entity_poly.type
_entity_poly.pdbx_seq_one_letter_code
_entity_poly.pdbx_strand_id
1 'polypeptide(L)'
;MRILFIAPKYSGGIGGHAKRVADKLQENGFEIELMHAPHVPIKKLKNPTFAVSSILKAISGRKTYDIVHAFNLPSAFAMKYTKAKKKVLSIHGVYSEQIDALHSETTSTKVKNKEADILKWADKLLTNSKNVKQS
;
A
#
# COMPACT_ATOMS: atom_id res chain seq x y z
N MET A 1 19.54 -6.74 -3.65
CA MET A 1 18.09 -6.91 -3.80
C MET A 1 17.44 -5.56 -3.66
N ARG A 2 16.65 -5.12 -4.64
CA ARG A 2 15.99 -3.80 -4.64
C ARG A 2 14.55 -3.94 -4.18
N ILE A 3 14.18 -3.21 -3.13
CA ILE A 3 12.83 -3.27 -2.56
C ILE A 3 12.20 -1.88 -2.62
N LEU A 4 10.98 -1.79 -3.16
CA LEU A 4 10.18 -0.57 -3.15
C LEU A 4 9.17 -0.61 -2.02
N PHE A 5 9.19 0.38 -1.14
CA PHE A 5 8.13 0.59 -0.15
C PHE A 5 7.14 1.62 -0.69
N ILE A 6 5.84 1.38 -0.43
CA ILE A 6 4.76 2.27 -0.82
C ILE A 6 3.86 2.53 0.39
N ALA A 7 3.79 3.79 0.81
CA ALA A 7 2.89 4.26 1.86
C ALA A 7 2.47 5.72 1.58
N PRO A 8 1.28 6.18 2.06
CA PRO A 8 0.86 7.58 1.91
C PRO A 8 1.82 8.60 2.54
N LYS A 9 2.53 8.16 3.58
CA LYS A 9 3.59 8.91 4.28
C LYS A 9 4.49 7.92 5.01
N TYR A 10 5.70 8.36 5.35
CA TYR A 10 6.68 7.58 6.11
C TYR A 10 6.89 8.12 7.54
N SER A 11 5.84 8.71 8.12
CA SER A 11 5.86 9.30 9.47
C SER A 11 4.54 9.06 10.20
N GLY A 12 4.63 8.73 11.49
CA GLY A 12 3.50 8.43 12.37
C GLY A 12 2.68 7.19 11.97
N GLY A 13 2.12 6.50 12.96
CA GLY A 13 1.28 5.30 12.74
C GLY A 13 1.92 4.28 11.80
N ILE A 14 1.14 3.80 10.83
CA ILE A 14 1.54 2.77 9.85
C ILE A 14 2.68 3.26 8.95
N GLY A 15 2.68 4.54 8.57
CA GLY A 15 3.76 5.15 7.80
C GLY A 15 5.09 5.17 8.56
N GLY A 16 5.05 5.49 9.85
CA GLY A 16 6.23 5.43 10.72
C GLY A 16 6.72 3.98 10.96
N HIS A 17 5.81 3.00 10.99
CA HIS A 17 6.20 1.59 11.01
C HIS A 17 6.92 1.18 9.72
N ALA A 18 6.35 1.52 8.55
CA ALA A 18 6.99 1.27 7.26
C ALA A 18 8.41 1.85 7.19
N LYS A 19 8.60 3.09 7.68
CA LYS A 19 9.92 3.73 7.73
C LYS A 19 10.91 2.97 8.61
N ARG A 20 10.51 2.57 9.82
CA ARG A 20 11.38 1.78 10.72
C ARG A 20 11.79 0.44 10.11
N VAL A 21 10.88 -0.24 9.42
CA VAL A 21 11.21 -1.49 8.72
C VAL A 21 12.20 -1.22 7.58
N ALA A 22 11.99 -0.15 6.80
CA ALA A 22 12.91 0.24 5.74
C ALA A 22 14.32 0.52 6.31
N ASP A 23 14.40 1.30 7.38
CA ASP A 23 15.68 1.67 8.00
C ASP A 23 16.42 0.45 8.53
N LYS A 24 15.71 -0.45 9.21
CA LYS A 24 16.32 -1.68 9.70
C LYS A 24 16.80 -2.59 8.59
N LEU A 25 16.08 -2.68 7.47
CA LEU A 25 16.53 -3.44 6.31
C LEU A 25 17.75 -2.78 5.64
N GLN A 26 17.78 -1.45 5.54
CA GLN A 26 18.94 -0.72 5.03
C GLN A 26 20.19 -0.95 5.89
N GLU A 27 20.05 -0.95 7.22
CA GLU A 27 21.13 -1.31 8.15
C GLU A 27 21.67 -2.74 7.93
N ASN A 28 20.85 -3.64 7.40
CA ASN A 28 21.24 -5.02 7.07
C ASN A 28 21.68 -5.19 5.61
N GLY A 29 21.95 -4.09 4.89
CA GLY A 29 22.51 -4.11 3.53
C GLY A 29 21.49 -4.26 2.40
N PHE A 30 20.19 -4.14 2.67
CA PHE A 30 19.16 -4.14 1.62
C PHE A 30 18.99 -2.76 0.98
N GLU A 31 18.83 -2.72 -0.35
CA GLU A 31 18.54 -1.47 -1.06
C GLU A 31 17.03 -1.20 -1.00
N ILE A 32 16.62 -0.25 -0.16
CA ILE A 32 15.23 0.15 -0.01
C ILE A 32 14.99 1.53 -0.65
N GLU A 33 14.01 1.61 -1.54
CA GLU A 33 13.49 2.86 -2.10
C GLU A 33 12.11 3.16 -1.49
N LEU A 34 11.87 4.42 -1.13
CA LEU A 34 10.58 4.88 -0.60
C LEU A 34 9.82 5.63 -1.70
N MET A 35 8.63 5.16 -2.09
CA MET A 35 7.79 5.89 -3.04
C MET A 35 7.20 7.13 -2.37
N HIS A 36 7.55 8.31 -2.88
CA HIS A 36 6.91 9.57 -2.53
C HIS A 36 5.93 10.00 -3.63
N ALA A 37 4.63 9.93 -3.38
CA ALA A 37 3.60 10.44 -4.29
C ALA A 37 2.88 11.63 -3.66
N PRO A 38 2.58 12.69 -4.43
CA PRO A 38 1.82 13.82 -3.93
C PRO A 38 0.41 13.37 -3.55
N HIS A 39 -0.20 14.07 -2.60
CA HIS A 39 -1.59 13.87 -2.22
C HIS A 39 -2.15 15.16 -1.62
N VAL A 40 -3.46 15.32 -1.68
CA VAL A 40 -4.14 16.49 -1.11
C VAL A 40 -4.31 16.27 0.40
N PRO A 41 -3.88 17.20 1.27
CA PRO A 41 -3.92 17.03 2.73
C PRO A 41 -5.33 17.22 3.34
N ILE A 42 -6.39 16.86 2.63
CA ILE A 42 -7.78 16.91 3.09
C ILE A 42 -8.21 15.50 3.51
N LYS A 43 -8.74 15.31 4.73
CA LYS A 43 -9.00 13.98 5.34
C LYS A 43 -9.66 12.97 4.40
N LYS A 44 -10.76 13.35 3.73
CA LYS A 44 -11.51 12.46 2.81
C LYS A 44 -10.87 12.30 1.41
N LEU A 45 -9.97 13.21 1.00
CA LEU A 45 -9.32 13.17 -0.32
C LEU A 45 -7.90 12.63 -0.29
N LYS A 46 -7.28 12.58 0.89
CA LYS A 46 -5.90 12.19 1.07
C LYS A 46 -5.58 10.81 0.49
N ASN A 47 -6.36 9.80 0.85
CA ASN A 47 -6.12 8.43 0.40
C ASN A 47 -6.48 8.23 -1.08
N PRO A 48 -7.63 8.73 -1.59
CA PRO A 48 -7.94 8.67 -3.02
C PRO A 48 -6.90 9.37 -3.90
N THR A 49 -6.50 10.60 -3.56
CA THR A 49 -5.51 11.35 -4.35
C THR A 49 -4.14 10.69 -4.30
N PHE A 50 -3.72 10.19 -3.13
CA PHE A 50 -2.51 9.39 -3.02
C PHE A 50 -2.56 8.13 -3.91
N ALA A 51 -3.67 7.39 -3.90
CA ALA A 51 -3.81 6.19 -4.72
C ALA A 51 -3.63 6.52 -6.21
N VAL A 52 -4.31 7.56 -6.72
CA VAL A 52 -4.17 8.00 -8.12
C VAL A 52 -2.73 8.43 -8.43
N SER A 53 -2.15 9.33 -7.63
CA SER A 53 -0.80 9.84 -7.88
C SER A 53 0.28 8.76 -7.77
N SER A 54 0.12 7.80 -6.86
CA SER A 54 1.06 6.68 -6.71
C SER A 54 0.96 5.68 -7.86
N ILE A 55 -0.24 5.43 -8.41
CA ILE A 55 -0.41 4.64 -9.64
C ILE A 55 0.32 5.30 -10.81
N LEU A 56 0.11 6.60 -11.02
CA LEU A 56 0.77 7.36 -12.10
C LEU A 56 2.30 7.27 -11.99
N LYS A 57 2.83 7.34 -10.76
CA LYS A 57 4.26 7.20 -10.49
C LYS A 57 4.76 5.77 -10.72
N ALA A 58 3.97 4.75 -10.36
CA ALA A 58 4.28 3.35 -10.61
C ALA A 58 4.33 3.03 -12.12
N ILE A 59 3.38 3.55 -12.90
CA ILE A 59 3.30 3.33 -14.36
C ILE A 59 4.39 4.10 -15.10
N SER A 60 4.65 5.36 -14.72
CA SER A 60 5.70 6.19 -15.34
C SER A 60 7.11 5.71 -14.98
N GLY A 61 7.25 4.92 -13.91
CA GLY A 61 8.51 4.37 -13.45
C GLY A 61 9.09 3.34 -14.42
N ARG A 62 10.33 3.54 -14.85
CA ARG A 62 11.08 2.55 -15.64
C ARG A 62 11.83 1.53 -14.77
N LYS A 63 11.92 1.76 -13.47
CA LYS A 63 12.63 0.90 -12.52
C LYS A 63 11.89 -0.42 -12.32
N THR A 64 12.66 -1.49 -12.13
CA THR A 64 12.16 -2.81 -11.74
C THR A 64 12.70 -3.16 -10.35
N TYR A 65 11.90 -3.90 -9.59
CA TYR A 65 12.22 -4.27 -8.21
C TYR A 65 12.16 -5.78 -8.02
N ASP A 66 12.90 -6.30 -7.05
CA ASP A 66 12.74 -7.69 -6.63
C ASP A 66 11.46 -7.83 -5.81
N ILE A 67 11.22 -6.88 -4.90
CA ILE A 67 10.05 -6.85 -4.03
C ILE A 67 9.43 -5.45 -4.07
N VAL A 68 8.11 -5.38 -4.17
CA VAL A 68 7.35 -4.19 -3.79
C VAL A 68 6.54 -4.50 -2.54
N HIS A 69 6.68 -3.67 -1.52
CA HIS A 69 5.98 -3.79 -0.26
C HIS A 69 5.05 -2.59 -0.04
N ALA A 70 3.75 -2.82 -0.20
CA ALA A 70 2.72 -1.82 0.07
C ALA A 70 2.21 -1.90 1.51
N PHE A 71 2.03 -0.74 2.12
CA PHE A 71 1.45 -0.58 3.44
C PHE A 71 0.07 0.07 3.31
N ASN A 72 -0.96 -0.67 3.73
CA ASN A 72 -2.39 -0.39 3.61
C ASN A 72 -2.94 -0.45 2.18
N LEU A 73 -4.27 -0.49 2.12
CA LEU A 73 -5.06 -0.68 0.92
C LEU A 73 -4.87 0.40 -0.15
N PRO A 74 -4.77 1.70 0.17
CA PRO A 74 -4.50 2.72 -0.86
C PRO A 74 -3.19 2.48 -1.63
N SER A 75 -2.19 1.90 -0.96
CA SER A 75 -0.88 1.59 -1.55
C SER A 75 -0.92 0.33 -2.44
N ALA A 76 -1.91 -0.55 -2.25
CA ALA A 76 -2.07 -1.77 -3.04
C ALA A 76 -2.31 -1.48 -4.53
N PHE A 77 -2.93 -0.35 -4.85
CA PHE A 77 -3.15 0.05 -6.24
C PHE A 77 -1.84 0.33 -6.96
N ALA A 78 -0.94 1.14 -6.39
CA ALA A 78 0.38 1.37 -6.98
C ALA A 78 1.23 0.10 -7.02
N MET A 79 1.10 -0.77 -6.00
CA MET A 79 1.75 -2.09 -5.97
C MET A 79 1.35 -2.96 -7.18
N LYS A 80 0.06 -2.96 -7.55
CA LYS A 80 -0.44 -3.71 -8.70
C LYS A 80 0.30 -3.36 -9.99
N TYR A 81 0.51 -2.07 -10.23
CA TYR A 81 1.14 -1.55 -11.45
C TYR A 81 2.67 -1.45 -11.37
N THR A 82 3.27 -1.62 -10.20
CA THR A 82 4.72 -1.63 -10.04
C THR A 82 5.31 -2.91 -10.66
N LYS A 83 6.38 -2.76 -11.44
CA LYS A 83 7.15 -3.89 -11.99
C LYS A 83 8.03 -4.49 -10.90
N ALA A 84 7.56 -5.58 -10.30
CA ALA A 84 8.29 -6.31 -9.28
C ALA A 84 8.10 -7.83 -9.39
N LYS A 85 9.10 -8.61 -8.97
CA LYS A 85 9.03 -10.09 -8.96
C LYS A 85 8.08 -10.61 -7.89
N LYS A 86 8.01 -9.94 -6.74
CA LYS A 86 7.11 -10.26 -5.63
C LYS A 86 6.40 -9.02 -5.09
N LYS A 87 5.12 -9.18 -4.75
CA LYS A 87 4.23 -8.15 -4.23
C LYS A 87 3.77 -8.52 -2.82
N VAL A 88 4.08 -7.67 -1.85
CA VAL A 88 3.73 -7.88 -0.43
C VAL A 88 2.83 -6.75 0.03
N LEU A 89 1.67 -7.10 0.59
CA LEU A 89 0.71 -6.13 1.13
C LEU A 89 0.57 -6.31 2.64
N SER A 90 0.94 -5.27 3.39
CA SER A 90 0.69 -5.17 4.83
C SER A 90 -0.61 -4.42 5.09
N ILE A 91 -1.59 -5.05 5.74
CA ILE A 91 -2.84 -4.43 6.14
C ILE A 91 -2.86 -4.28 7.66
N HIS A 92 -2.97 -3.04 8.11
CA HIS A 92 -3.04 -2.69 9.52
C HIS A 92 -4.38 -2.01 9.85
N GLY A 93 -5.06 -2.47 10.90
CA GLY A 93 -6.39 -1.97 11.28
C GLY A 93 -7.53 -2.75 10.61
N VAL A 94 -8.75 -2.22 10.70
CA VAL A 94 -9.94 -2.88 10.16
C VAL A 94 -10.02 -2.68 8.66
N TYR A 95 -10.14 -3.76 7.90
CA TYR A 95 -10.14 -3.73 6.43
C TYR A 95 -11.28 -2.87 5.85
N SER A 96 -12.49 -2.97 6.41
CA SER A 96 -13.65 -2.18 5.99
C SER A 96 -13.44 -0.68 6.17
N GLU A 97 -12.81 -0.25 7.26
CA GLU A 97 -12.51 1.18 7.48
C GLU A 97 -11.55 1.74 6.43
N GLN A 98 -10.64 0.92 5.90
CA GLN A 98 -9.74 1.35 4.83
C GLN A 98 -10.46 1.50 3.49
N ILE A 99 -11.47 0.67 3.23
CA ILE A 99 -12.35 0.78 2.06
C ILE A 99 -13.19 2.04 2.14
N ASP A 100 -13.80 2.31 3.30
CA ASP A 100 -14.58 3.54 3.50
C ASP A 100 -13.69 4.79 3.35
N ALA A 101 -12.43 4.73 3.78
CA ALA A 101 -11.48 5.81 3.58
C ALA A 101 -11.02 5.98 2.11
N LEU A 102 -11.27 5.01 1.24
CA LEU A 102 -11.06 5.09 -0.21
C LEU A 102 -12.29 5.62 -0.95
N HIS A 103 -13.49 5.51 -0.37
CA HIS A 103 -14.76 5.86 -1.01
C HIS A 103 -15.52 6.96 -0.27
N SER A 104 -15.75 8.10 -0.91
CA SER A 104 -16.69 9.11 -0.39
C SER A 104 -18.14 8.64 -0.57
N GLU A 105 -18.71 8.02 0.46
CA GLU A 105 -20.16 7.82 0.71
C GLU A 105 -21.04 7.55 -0.51
N THR A 106 -20.88 6.39 -1.18
CA THR A 106 -21.99 5.69 -1.86
C THR A 106 -21.52 4.31 -2.31
N THR A 107 -22.43 3.33 -2.39
CA THR A 107 -22.30 1.95 -2.90
C THR A 107 -21.73 0.85 -1.98
N SER A 108 -22.61 0.22 -1.20
CA SER A 108 -22.30 -0.84 -0.22
C SER A 108 -22.40 -2.30 -0.72
N THR A 109 -22.75 -2.57 -1.99
CA THR A 109 -23.03 -3.96 -2.45
C THR A 109 -22.20 -4.46 -3.62
N LYS A 110 -21.78 -3.59 -4.56
CA LYS A 110 -20.94 -3.99 -5.71
C LYS A 110 -19.43 -4.04 -5.38
N VAL A 111 -19.03 -3.56 -4.20
CA VAL A 111 -17.62 -3.33 -3.82
C VAL A 111 -16.97 -4.58 -3.20
N LYS A 112 -17.73 -5.40 -2.46
CA LYS A 112 -17.24 -6.69 -1.89
C LYS A 112 -16.56 -7.60 -2.92
N ASN A 113 -17.01 -7.59 -4.17
CA ASN A 113 -16.39 -8.38 -5.23
C ASN A 113 -15.04 -7.82 -5.71
N LYS A 114 -14.85 -6.49 -5.71
CA LYS A 114 -13.56 -5.84 -6.05
C LYS A 114 -12.55 -5.90 -4.89
N GLU A 115 -13.04 -6.00 -3.65
CA GLU A 115 -12.24 -6.08 -2.42
C GLU A 115 -11.37 -7.34 -2.36
N ALA A 116 -11.97 -8.52 -2.54
CA ALA A 116 -11.24 -9.78 -2.60
C ALA A 116 -10.17 -9.78 -3.71
N ASP A 117 -10.42 -9.07 -4.80
CA ASP A 117 -9.48 -8.97 -5.90
C ASP A 117 -8.26 -8.11 -5.57
N ILE A 118 -8.39 -7.09 -4.70
CA ILE A 118 -7.24 -6.28 -4.28
C ILE A 118 -6.27 -7.12 -3.45
N LEU A 119 -6.79 -7.96 -2.55
CA LEU A 119 -5.97 -8.86 -1.73
C LEU A 119 -5.20 -9.87 -2.59
N LYS A 120 -5.84 -10.36 -3.67
CA LYS A 120 -5.22 -11.28 -4.64
C LYS A 120 -4.09 -10.65 -5.46
N TRP A 121 -3.91 -9.33 -5.44
CA TRP A 121 -2.78 -8.70 -6.13
C TRP A 121 -1.44 -8.89 -5.41
N ALA A 122 -1.48 -9.33 -4.15
CA ALA A 122 -0.28 -9.64 -3.37
C ALA A 122 0.07 -11.14 -3.47
N ASP A 123 1.35 -11.45 -3.66
CA ASP A 123 1.89 -12.79 -3.44
C ASP A 123 1.86 -13.16 -1.95
N LYS A 124 1.96 -12.15 -1.07
CA LYS A 124 1.94 -12.34 0.38
C LYS A 124 1.18 -11.22 1.08
N LEU A 125 0.25 -11.62 1.94
CA LEU A 125 -0.46 -10.73 2.85
C LEU A 125 0.20 -10.78 4.24
N LEU A 126 0.43 -9.62 4.82
CA LEU A 126 0.88 -9.44 6.20
C LEU A 126 -0.20 -8.66 6.96
N THR A 127 -0.51 -9.08 8.17
CA THR A 127 -1.44 -8.37 9.04
C THR A 127 -0.96 -8.43 10.48
N ASN A 128 -1.16 -7.34 11.22
CA ASN A 128 -0.89 -7.26 12.65
C ASN A 128 -2.14 -7.54 13.50
N SER A 129 -3.26 -7.91 12.88
CA SER A 129 -4.55 -8.15 13.52
C SER A 129 -4.97 -9.61 13.34
N LYS A 130 -5.38 -10.27 14.43
CA LYS A 130 -5.96 -11.62 14.38
C LYS A 130 -7.28 -11.68 13.58
N ASN A 131 -7.98 -10.55 13.43
CA ASN A 131 -9.32 -10.48 12.83
C ASN A 131 -9.33 -10.48 11.28
N VAL A 132 -8.21 -10.19 10.61
CA VAL A 132 -8.13 -10.22 9.14
C VAL A 132 -7.96 -11.65 8.59
N LYS A 133 -7.59 -12.61 9.46
CA LYS A 133 -7.35 -14.00 9.06
C LYS A 133 -8.62 -14.85 8.90
N GLN A 134 -9.80 -14.31 9.20
CA GLN A 134 -11.07 -15.07 9.29
C GLN A 134 -12.19 -14.60 8.35
N SER A 135 -11.92 -13.70 7.40
CA SER A 135 -12.91 -13.25 6.40
C SER A 135 -12.58 -13.77 5.01
#